data_AF-A0A9D8WQH6-F1
#
_entry.id   AF-A0A9D8WQH6-F1
#
_cell.length_a   1.000
_cell.length_b   1.000
_cell.length_c   1.000
_cell.angle_alpha   90.00
_cell.angle_beta   90.00
_cell.angle_gamma   90.00
#
_symmetry.space_group_name_H-M   'P 1'
#
loop_
_entity.id
_entity.type
_entity.pdbx_description
1 polymer ?
#
loop_
_entity_poly.entity_id
_entity_poly.type
_entity_poly.pdbx_seq_one_letter_code
_entity_poly.pdbx_strand_id
1 'polypeptide(L)' 'EQAFNAKVQGVDEKLLMKYRAIRKSKGNDMKDVVVPLTLDNRCQGCFMDVPSAMVNKIKTDGWVTCDECGRIIYQA' A
#
# COMPACT_ATOMS: atom_id res chain seq x y z
N GLU A 1 12.66 9.06 15.50
CA GLU A 1 13.29 8.23 14.44
C GLU A 1 13.62 6.80 14.90
N GLN A 2 14.25 6.60 16.06
CA GLN A 2 14.68 5.27 16.56
C GLN A 2 13.53 4.25 16.74
N ALA A 3 12.35 4.66 17.22
CA ALA A 3 11.22 3.76 17.43
C ALA A 3 10.58 3.22 16.14
N PHE A 4 10.71 3.94 15.01
CA PHE A 4 10.22 3.48 13.71
C PHE A 4 11.16 2.43 13.11
N ASN A 5 12.48 2.68 13.18
CA ASN A 5 13.49 1.76 12.65
C ASN A 5 13.43 0.37 13.31
N ALA A 6 13.11 0.29 14.60
CA ALA A 6 12.90 -0.98 15.29
C ALA A 6 11.67 -1.76 14.78
N LYS A 7 10.59 -1.06 14.39
CA LYS A 7 9.34 -1.68 13.92
C LYS A 7 9.36 -2.12 12.46
N VAL A 8 10.31 -1.63 11.68
CA VAL A 8 10.46 -1.97 10.26
C VAL A 8 11.55 -3.01 10.00
N GLN A 9 12.16 -3.56 11.07
CA GLN A 9 13.11 -4.66 10.93
C GLN A 9 12.40 -5.87 10.33
N GLY A 10 12.88 -6.33 9.17
CA GLY A 10 12.29 -7.44 8.42
C GLY A 10 11.16 -7.05 7.46
N VAL A 11 10.82 -5.77 7.35
CA VAL A 11 9.91 -5.29 6.29
C VAL A 11 10.69 -5.12 4.99
N ASP A 12 10.11 -5.56 3.87
CA ASP A 12 10.70 -5.43 2.55
C ASP A 12 11.13 -3.98 2.24
N GLU A 13 12.36 -3.82 1.73
CA GLU A 13 12.94 -2.50 1.50
C GLU A 13 12.16 -1.73 0.41
N LYS A 14 11.68 -2.41 -0.63
CA LYS A 14 10.92 -1.75 -1.71
C LYS A 14 9.58 -1.22 -1.18
N LEU A 15 8.91 -2.00 -0.33
CA LEU A 15 7.70 -1.58 0.36
C LEU A 15 7.96 -0.34 1.24
N LEU A 16 9.05 -0.35 2.02
CA LEU A 16 9.42 0.80 2.86
C LEU A 16 9.76 2.04 2.03
N MET A 17 10.51 1.89 0.94
CA MET A 17 10.81 3.00 0.03
C MET A 17 9.52 3.60 -0.54
N LYS A 18 8.57 2.75 -0.95
CA LYS A 18 7.28 3.22 -1.49
C LYS A 18 6.45 3.93 -0.43
N TYR A 19 6.34 3.37 0.78
CA TYR A 19 5.65 4.00 1.90
C TYR A 19 6.22 5.39 2.22
N ARG A 20 7.55 5.52 2.29
CA ARG A 20 8.24 6.79 2.56
C ARG A 20 7.98 7.81 1.44
N ALA A 21 8.01 7.38 0.17
CA ALA A 21 7.74 8.25 -0.96
C ALA A 21 6.31 8.82 -0.92
N ILE A 22 5.32 7.99 -0.60
CA ILE A 22 3.92 8.42 -0.49
C ILE A 22 3.74 9.38 0.70
N ARG A 23 4.29 9.04 1.87
CA ARG A 23 4.26 9.93 3.06
C ARG A 23 4.91 11.29 2.79
N LYS A 24 6.04 11.31 2.07
CA LYS A 24 6.71 12.56 1.70
C LYS A 24 5.88 13.40 0.74
N SER A 25 5.17 12.77 -0.21
CA SER A 25 4.38 13.47 -1.22
C SER A 25 3.02 13.96 -0.72
N LYS A 26 2.32 13.15 0.08
CA LYS A 26 0.94 13.42 0.53
C LYS A 26 0.86 13.93 1.97
N GLY A 27 1.97 13.92 2.70
CA GLY A 27 2.04 14.39 4.08
C GLY A 27 1.00 13.72 4.99
N ASN A 28 0.29 14.55 5.74
CA ASN A 28 -0.74 14.12 6.69
C ASN A 28 -2.13 14.01 6.08
N ASP A 29 -2.34 14.46 4.83
CA ASP A 29 -3.64 14.41 4.15
C ASP A 29 -4.06 12.96 3.84
N MET A 30 -3.09 12.06 3.76
CA MET A 30 -3.30 10.64 3.52
C MET A 30 -3.01 9.84 4.79
N LYS A 31 -4.03 9.68 5.64
CA LYS A 31 -3.94 8.95 6.92
C LYS A 31 -3.42 7.53 6.73
N ASP A 32 -4.08 6.77 5.87
CA ASP A 32 -3.76 5.36 5.60
C ASP A 32 -3.04 5.22 4.26
N VAL A 33 -1.74 4.92 4.32
CA VAL A 33 -0.88 4.73 3.14
C VAL A 33 -0.95 3.29 2.63
N VAL A 34 -1.19 2.35 3.53
CA VAL A 34 -1.33 0.92 3.26
C VAL A 34 -2.75 0.53 3.62
N VAL A 35 -3.47 -0.10 2.70
CA VAL A 35 -4.86 -0.51 2.88
C VAL A 35 -5.08 -1.92 2.32
N PRO A 36 -6.00 -2.72 2.87
CA PRO A 36 -6.34 -4.01 2.31
C PRO A 36 -7.11 -3.87 0.98
N LEU A 37 -7.01 -4.89 0.14
CA LEU A 37 -7.95 -5.16 -0.92
C LEU A 37 -9.26 -5.63 -0.28
N THR A 38 -10.39 -5.08 -0.70
CA THR A 38 -11.72 -5.52 -0.24
C THR A 38 -12.13 -6.84 -0.91
N LEU A 39 -13.16 -7.50 -0.38
CA LEU A 39 -13.69 -8.75 -0.95
C LEU A 39 -14.24 -8.58 -2.39
N ASP A 40 -14.66 -7.37 -2.76
CA ASP A 40 -15.12 -6.99 -4.09
C ASP A 40 -13.98 -6.45 -5.00
N ASN A 41 -12.71 -6.71 -4.65
CA ASN A 41 -11.52 -6.29 -5.41
C ASN A 41 -11.39 -4.76 -5.55
N ARG A 42 -11.69 -4.00 -4.50
CA ARG A 42 -11.55 -2.54 -4.47
C ARG A 42 -10.45 -2.09 -3.53
N CYS A 43 -9.91 -0.91 -3.81
CA CYS A 43 -9.01 -0.24 -2.89
C CYS A 43 -9.82 0.30 -1.71
N GLN A 44 -9.54 -0.13 -0.47
CA GLN A 44 -10.28 0.38 0.70
C GLN A 44 -10.05 1.88 0.95
N GLY A 45 -9.05 2.51 0.32
CA GLY A 45 -8.76 3.93 0.49
C GLY A 45 -9.53 4.89 -0.43
N CYS A 46 -9.78 4.51 -1.68
CA CYS A 46 -10.53 5.33 -2.64
C CYS A 46 -11.80 4.67 -3.18
N PHE A 47 -12.04 3.40 -2.82
CA PHE A 47 -13.18 2.59 -3.24
C PHE A 47 -13.31 2.38 -4.75
N MET A 48 -12.25 2.64 -5.51
CA MET A 48 -12.18 2.31 -6.93
C MET A 48 -11.86 0.83 -7.13
N ASP A 49 -12.38 0.28 -8.22
CA ASP A 49 -12.12 -1.09 -8.65
C ASP A 49 -10.64 -1.28 -8.98
N VAL A 50 -10.04 -2.33 -8.44
CA VAL A 50 -8.66 -2.71 -8.71
C VAL A 50 -8.67 -3.72 -9.86
N PRO A 51 -7.96 -3.45 -10.98
CA PRO A 51 -7.94 -4.35 -12.13
C PRO A 51 -7.51 -5.78 -11.74
N SER A 52 -8.12 -6.80 -12.33
CA SER A 52 -7.83 -8.20 -12.01
C SER A 52 -6.35 -8.57 -12.20
N ALA A 53 -5.66 -7.93 -13.16
CA ALA A 53 -4.22 -8.08 -13.35
C ALA A 53 -3.42 -7.63 -12.10
N MET A 54 -3.83 -6.55 -11.45
CA MET A 54 -3.22 -6.09 -10.20
C MET A 54 -3.61 -6.98 -9.03
N VAL A 55 -4.87 -7.43 -8.94
CA VAL A 55 -5.28 -8.41 -7.92
C VAL A 55 -4.43 -9.68 -7.99
N ASN A 56 -4.16 -10.18 -9.19
CA ASN A 56 -3.27 -11.32 -9.38
C ASN A 56 -1.82 -11.00 -8.99
N LYS A 57 -1.32 -9.80 -9.27
CA LYS A 57 -0.01 -9.35 -8.79
C LYS A 57 0.05 -9.26 -7.26
N ILE A 58 -1.02 -8.88 -6.57
CA ILE A 58 -1.05 -8.90 -5.09
C ILE A 58 -0.83 -10.32 -4.58
N LYS A 59 -1.39 -11.34 -5.24
CA LYS A 59 -1.21 -12.75 -4.85
C LYS A 59 0.22 -13.24 -5.07
N THR A 60 0.92 -12.75 -6.09
CA THR A 60 2.31 -13.17 -6.40
C THR A 60 3.36 -12.34 -5.65
N ASP A 61 3.17 -11.03 -5.59
CA ASP A 61 4.15 -10.05 -5.12
C ASP A 61 3.83 -9.55 -3.70
N GLY A 62 2.68 -9.95 -3.14
CA GLY A 62 2.18 -9.60 -1.82
C GLY A 62 1.46 -8.25 -1.74
N TRP A 63 1.82 -7.29 -2.61
CA TRP A 63 1.23 -5.96 -2.63
C TRP A 63 1.39 -5.26 -3.99
N VAL A 64 0.56 -4.25 -4.23
CA VAL A 64 0.65 -3.34 -5.39
C VAL A 64 0.39 -1.90 -4.97
N THR A 65 0.57 -0.95 -5.89
CA THR A 65 0.15 0.44 -5.67
C THR A 65 -1.14 0.71 -6.42
N CYS A 66 -2.16 1.28 -5.79
CA CYS A 66 -3.38 1.75 -6.42
C CYS A 66 -3.06 2.80 -7.49
N ASP A 67 -3.49 2.59 -8.72
CA ASP A 67 -3.28 3.55 -9.81
C ASP A 67 -4.08 4.85 -9.59
N GLU A 68 -5.24 4.76 -8.95
CA GLU A 68 -6.14 5.92 -8.75
C GLU A 68 -5.72 6.84 -7.62
N CYS A 69 -5.26 6.28 -6.48
CA CYS A 69 -4.94 7.10 -5.29
C CYS A 69 -3.51 6.94 -4.77
N GLY A 70 -2.70 6.05 -5.36
CA GLY A 70 -1.31 5.85 -4.98
C GLY A 70 -1.09 5.09 -3.66
N ARG A 71 -2.14 4.58 -3.01
CA ARG A 71 -2.04 3.71 -1.81
C ARG A 71 -1.36 2.39 -2.12
N ILE A 72 -0.64 1.85 -1.16
CA ILE A 72 -0.22 0.45 -1.21
C ILE A 72 -1.44 -0.42 -0.85
N ILE A 73 -1.73 -1.41 -1.69
CA ILE A 73 -2.81 -2.39 -1.49
C ILE A 73 -2.17 -3.75 -1.25
N TYR A 74 -2.64 -4.47 -0.22
CA TYR A 74 -2.23 -5.84 0.08
C TYR A 74 -3.45 -6.75 0.25
N GLN A 75 -3.25 -8.07 0.21
CA GLN A 75 -4.28 -9.03 0.56
C GLN A 75 -4.24 -9.32 2.06
N ALA A 76 -5.33 -9.01 2.76
CA ALA A 76 -5.49 -9.30 4.19
C ALA A 76 -5.67 -10.80 4.47
#